data_AF-A0A960ZXW0-F1
#
_entry.id   AF-A0A960ZXW0-F1
#
_cell.length_a   1.000
_cell.length_b   1.000
_cell.length_c   1.000
_cell.angle_alpha   90.00
_cell.angle_beta   90.00
_cell.angle_gamma   90.00
#
_symmetry.space_group_name_H-M   'P 1'
#
loop_
_entity.id
_entity.type
_entity.pdbx_description
1 polymer ?
#
loop_
_entity_poly.entity_id
_entity_poly.type
_entity_poly.pdbx_seq_one_letter_code
_entity_poly.pdbx_strand_id
1 'polypeptide(L)'
;ERYEGHPALLRWQVENEPFFPFGECPKREKGFYNGEVALVRTLDPNHDTQVTTSGEQSLWVLYADGADVVGSSLYRTVYVPVLGYFTFPIPSFVYTFQAQLVELFGKRVVISELQMEPWLPPNNDELSIDERAVLFTPENMQRNARYAEKTRISEVYVWGIEWWYYLHLNQHSDLWNAGKDLFITEGYENI
;
A
#
# COMPACT_ATOMS: atom_id res chain seq x y z
N GLU A 1 -4.61 23.71 -4.44
CA GLU A 1 -5.07 24.93 -3.73
C GLU A 1 -5.11 24.79 -2.20
N ARG A 2 -6.16 24.27 -1.54
CA ARG A 2 -6.26 24.32 -0.05
C ARG A 2 -5.04 23.77 0.70
N TYR A 3 -4.49 22.63 0.28
CA TYR A 3 -3.40 21.93 0.98
C TYR A 3 -2.02 22.16 0.37
N GLU A 4 -1.94 22.88 -0.74
CA GLU A 4 -0.70 23.09 -1.51
C GLU A 4 0.42 23.71 -0.66
N GLY A 5 0.09 24.71 0.17
CA GLY A 5 1.05 25.35 1.07
C GLY A 5 1.23 24.66 2.42
N HIS A 6 0.67 23.47 2.64
CA HIS A 6 0.74 22.81 3.93
C HIS A 6 2.12 22.17 4.13
N PRO A 7 2.85 22.43 5.24
CA PRO A 7 4.23 21.97 5.41
C PRO A 7 4.38 20.44 5.50
N ALA A 8 3.29 19.72 5.75
CA ALA A 8 3.27 18.25 5.76
C ALA A 8 2.94 17.63 4.39
N LEU A 9 2.63 18.43 3.36
CA LEU A 9 2.39 17.91 2.02
C LEU A 9 3.73 17.48 1.40
N LEU A 10 3.85 16.20 1.07
CA LEU A 10 5.04 15.65 0.44
C LEU A 10 4.87 15.46 -1.07
N ARG A 11 3.71 14.95 -1.49
CA ARG A 11 3.37 14.60 -2.87
C ARG A 11 1.87 14.41 -3.02
N TRP A 12 1.38 14.43 -4.25
CA TRP A 12 0.00 14.13 -4.59
C TRP A 12 -0.13 12.74 -5.19
N GLN A 13 -0.82 11.83 -4.50
CA GLN A 13 -1.26 10.60 -5.15
C GLN A 13 -2.47 10.92 -6.04
N VAL A 14 -2.32 10.68 -7.34
CA VAL A 14 -3.39 10.80 -8.33
C VAL A 14 -3.96 9.41 -8.53
N GLU A 15 -5.18 9.23 -8.04
CA GLU A 15 -5.92 7.97 -8.04
C GLU A 15 -5.32 6.82 -7.22
N ASN A 16 -6.19 5.87 -6.86
CA ASN A 16 -5.76 4.61 -6.26
C ASN A 16 -5.89 3.48 -7.27
N GLU A 17 -4.76 2.83 -7.59
CA GLU A 17 -4.67 1.65 -8.46
C GLU A 17 -5.56 1.73 -9.72
N PRO A 18 -5.46 2.82 -10.51
CA PRO A 18 -6.52 3.25 -11.43
C PRO A 18 -6.85 2.26 -12.56
N PHE A 19 -5.98 1.32 -12.87
CA PHE A 19 -6.18 0.34 -13.94
C PHE A 19 -6.49 -1.08 -13.45
N PHE A 20 -6.62 -1.26 -12.14
CA PHE A 20 -7.00 -2.54 -11.55
C PHE A 20 -8.53 -2.67 -11.44
N PRO A 21 -9.13 -3.77 -11.94
CA PRO A 21 -10.57 -3.96 -11.91
C PRO A 21 -11.02 -4.43 -10.52
N PHE A 22 -11.18 -3.48 -9.58
CA PHE A 22 -11.68 -3.75 -8.24
C PHE A 22 -13.04 -3.10 -7.99
N GLY A 23 -13.93 -3.82 -7.29
CA GLY A 23 -15.27 -3.36 -6.93
C GLY A 23 -16.19 -3.12 -8.14
N GLU A 24 -17.21 -2.28 -7.93
CA GLU A 24 -18.16 -1.84 -8.97
C GLU A 24 -17.66 -0.56 -9.66
N CYS A 25 -16.45 -0.60 -10.22
CA CYS A 25 -15.83 0.56 -10.86
C CYS A 25 -15.74 0.40 -12.38
N PRO A 26 -16.14 1.41 -13.18
CA PRO A 26 -15.92 1.38 -14.62
C PRO A 26 -14.42 1.41 -14.91
N LYS A 27 -14.02 0.70 -15.97
CA LYS A 27 -12.62 0.72 -16.41
C LYS A 27 -12.21 2.16 -16.74
N ARG A 28 -11.12 2.62 -16.12
CA ARG A 28 -10.55 3.93 -16.45
C ARG A 28 -9.66 3.85 -17.68
N GLU A 29 -9.77 4.88 -18.50
CA GLU A 29 -8.92 5.07 -19.67
C GLU A 29 -7.64 5.83 -19.28
N LYS A 30 -6.50 5.40 -19.81
CA LYS A 30 -5.20 6.03 -19.53
C LYS A 30 -5.20 7.53 -19.85
N GLY A 31 -5.91 7.95 -20.91
CA GLY A 31 -6.02 9.36 -21.29
C GLY A 31 -6.70 10.22 -20.23
N PHE A 32 -7.72 9.69 -19.55
CA PHE A 32 -8.41 10.40 -18.47
C PHE A 32 -7.48 10.59 -17.27
N TYR A 33 -6.84 9.51 -16.82
CA TYR A 33 -5.83 9.55 -15.75
C TYR A 33 -4.70 10.55 -16.05
N ASN A 34 -4.16 10.55 -17.28
CA ASN A 34 -3.13 11.51 -17.67
C ASN A 34 -3.61 12.97 -17.60
N GLY A 35 -4.90 13.22 -17.87
CA GLY A 35 -5.53 14.53 -17.70
C GLY A 35 -5.59 14.97 -16.25
N GLU A 36 -5.90 14.05 -15.32
CA GLU A 36 -5.92 14.31 -13.87
C GLU A 36 -4.52 14.65 -13.34
N VAL A 37 -3.51 13.91 -13.77
CA VAL A 37 -2.11 14.22 -13.44
C VAL A 37 -1.72 15.60 -13.97
N ALA A 38 -2.04 15.90 -15.22
CA ALA A 38 -1.71 17.18 -15.84
C ALA A 38 -2.40 18.35 -15.12
N LEU A 39 -3.64 18.14 -14.65
CA LEU A 39 -4.37 19.10 -13.85
C LEU A 39 -3.68 19.33 -12.51
N VAL A 40 -3.32 18.27 -11.76
CA VAL A 40 -2.61 18.41 -10.48
C VAL A 40 -1.28 19.15 -10.66
N ARG A 41 -0.50 18.81 -11.70
CA ARG A 41 0.77 19.51 -12.01
C ARG A 41 0.58 20.98 -12.37
N THR A 42 -0.55 21.33 -12.98
CA THR A 42 -0.89 22.72 -13.29
C THR A 42 -1.25 23.50 -12.02
N LEU A 43 -1.96 22.85 -11.09
CA LEU A 43 -2.40 23.46 -9.84
C LEU A 43 -1.27 23.54 -8.80
N ASP A 44 -0.32 22.62 -8.83
CA ASP A 44 0.79 22.54 -7.89
C ASP A 44 2.04 21.94 -8.59
N PRO A 45 2.88 22.79 -9.22
CA PRO A 45 4.08 22.33 -9.90
C PRO A 45 5.25 22.05 -8.95
N ASN A 46 5.11 22.30 -7.64
CA ASN A 46 6.20 22.21 -6.67
C ASN A 46 6.26 20.85 -5.96
N HIS A 47 5.17 20.07 -6.00
CA HIS A 47 5.09 18.75 -5.39
C HIS A 47 5.03 17.64 -6.44
N ASP A 48 5.70 16.53 -6.16
CA ASP A 48 5.70 15.35 -7.02
C ASP A 48 4.29 14.75 -7.14
N THR A 49 4.00 14.14 -8.29
CA THR A 49 2.83 13.27 -8.43
C THR A 49 3.20 11.80 -8.24
N GLN A 50 2.30 11.04 -7.61
CA GLN A 50 2.40 9.60 -7.39
C GLN A 50 1.22 8.88 -8.03
N VAL A 51 1.47 7.71 -8.59
CA VAL A 51 0.44 6.74 -9.01
C VAL A 51 0.62 5.45 -8.24
N THR A 52 -0.46 4.74 -7.93
CA THR A 52 -0.36 3.40 -7.29
C THR A 52 -0.76 2.27 -8.22
N THR A 53 -0.24 1.07 -7.94
CA THR A 53 -0.46 -0.15 -8.73
C THR A 53 -0.69 -1.34 -7.81
N SER A 54 -1.49 -2.31 -8.27
CA SER A 54 -1.89 -3.52 -7.53
C SER A 54 -0.81 -4.58 -7.47
N GLY A 55 0.34 -4.25 -6.86
CA GLY A 55 1.37 -5.20 -6.48
C GLY A 55 1.80 -6.18 -7.57
N GLU A 56 1.78 -7.46 -7.22
CA GLU A 56 2.09 -8.61 -8.05
C GLU A 56 1.15 -8.83 -9.24
N GLN A 57 0.03 -8.11 -9.30
CA GLN A 57 -0.99 -8.24 -10.35
C GLN A 57 -0.81 -7.20 -11.47
N SER A 58 0.17 -6.32 -11.36
CA SER A 58 0.47 -5.27 -12.33
C SER A 58 1.93 -5.30 -12.80
N LEU A 59 2.15 -4.84 -14.04
CA LEU A 59 3.48 -4.48 -14.53
C LEU A 59 3.73 -2.99 -14.24
N TRP A 60 4.58 -2.67 -13.27
CA TRP A 60 4.72 -1.32 -12.73
C TRP A 60 5.26 -0.32 -13.75
N VAL A 61 6.09 -0.78 -14.69
CA VAL A 61 6.65 0.05 -15.76
C VAL A 61 5.57 0.71 -16.64
N LEU A 62 4.37 0.11 -16.73
CA LEU A 62 3.26 0.70 -17.49
C LEU A 62 2.71 1.99 -16.87
N TYR A 63 3.05 2.24 -15.61
CA TYR A 63 2.66 3.40 -14.81
C TYR A 63 3.79 4.44 -14.68
N ALA A 64 5.00 4.12 -15.15
CA ALA A 64 6.13 5.05 -15.13
C ALA A 64 5.88 6.30 -16.00
N ASP A 65 5.02 6.16 -17.01
CA ASP A 65 4.56 7.25 -17.86
C ASP A 65 3.29 7.87 -17.28
N GLY A 66 3.46 8.90 -16.46
CA GLY A 66 2.33 9.67 -15.89
C GLY A 66 2.51 10.12 -14.44
N ALA A 67 3.59 9.77 -13.76
CA ALA A 67 3.86 10.26 -12.40
C ALA A 67 5.38 10.38 -12.16
N ASP A 68 5.77 11.01 -11.07
CA ASP A 68 7.16 11.10 -10.63
C ASP A 68 7.52 9.92 -9.71
N VAL A 69 6.50 9.38 -9.04
CA VAL A 69 6.60 8.21 -8.15
C VAL A 69 5.60 7.14 -8.55
N VAL A 70 6.04 5.87 -8.55
CA VAL A 70 5.18 4.70 -8.67
C VAL A 70 5.11 3.99 -7.32
N GLY A 71 3.94 4.03 -6.69
CA GLY A 71 3.60 3.24 -5.52
C GLY A 71 3.10 1.86 -5.91
N SER A 72 3.48 0.85 -5.13
CA SER A 72 2.95 -0.49 -5.27
C SER A 72 2.34 -0.96 -3.95
N SER A 73 1.16 -1.56 -4.01
CA SER A 73 0.65 -2.36 -2.91
C SER A 73 1.44 -3.66 -2.78
N LEU A 74 1.59 -4.13 -1.55
CA LEU A 74 2.25 -5.39 -1.21
C LEU A 74 1.33 -6.18 -0.29
N TYR A 75 0.35 -6.82 -0.91
CA TYR A 75 -0.53 -7.78 -0.26
C TYR A 75 -0.08 -9.19 -0.55
N ARG A 76 0.16 -9.97 0.50
CA ARG A 76 0.68 -11.34 0.37
C ARG A 76 -0.41 -12.37 0.54
N THR A 77 -1.34 -12.14 1.46
CA THR A 77 -2.37 -13.09 1.83
C THR A 77 -3.74 -12.50 1.54
N VAL A 78 -4.49 -13.12 0.65
CA VAL A 78 -5.82 -12.67 0.22
C VAL A 78 -6.86 -13.75 0.48
N TYR A 79 -8.13 -13.36 0.64
CA TYR A 79 -9.23 -14.33 0.69
C TYR A 79 -9.77 -14.56 -0.72
N VAL A 80 -9.77 -15.82 -1.16
CA VAL A 80 -10.34 -16.25 -2.43
C VAL A 80 -11.56 -17.14 -2.13
N PRO A 81 -12.77 -16.83 -2.64
CA PRO A 81 -14.00 -17.54 -2.25
C PRO A 81 -13.93 -19.07 -2.37
N VAL A 82 -13.18 -19.60 -3.34
CA VAL A 82 -13.06 -21.04 -3.58
C VAL A 82 -11.90 -21.68 -2.80
N LEU A 83 -10.86 -20.93 -2.46
CA LEU A 83 -9.63 -21.45 -1.83
C LEU A 83 -9.47 -21.06 -0.36
N GLY A 84 -10.32 -20.16 0.15
CA GLY A 84 -10.11 -19.49 1.43
C GLY A 84 -8.89 -18.57 1.37
N TYR A 85 -8.15 -18.49 2.48
CA TYR A 85 -6.93 -17.69 2.54
C TYR A 85 -5.81 -18.28 1.68
N PHE A 86 -5.37 -17.51 0.70
CA PHE A 86 -4.28 -17.84 -0.21
C PHE A 86 -3.13 -16.86 -0.01
N THR A 87 -1.91 -17.40 0.14
CA THR A 87 -0.70 -16.57 0.17
C THR A 87 0.03 -16.68 -1.15
N PHE A 88 0.23 -15.56 -1.83
CA PHE A 88 0.94 -15.51 -3.10
C PHE A 88 2.36 -16.08 -2.94
N PRO A 89 2.76 -17.09 -3.74
CA PRO A 89 4.09 -17.69 -3.69
C PRO A 89 5.14 -16.84 -4.45
N ILE A 90 5.00 -15.51 -4.41
CA ILE A 90 5.90 -14.58 -5.09
C ILE A 90 7.08 -14.27 -4.18
N PRO A 91 8.32 -14.48 -4.63
CA PRO A 91 9.51 -14.12 -3.85
C PRO A 91 9.77 -12.61 -3.92
N SER A 92 10.32 -12.04 -2.84
CA SER A 92 10.49 -10.58 -2.69
C SER A 92 11.35 -9.92 -3.77
N PHE A 93 12.28 -10.66 -4.40
CA PHE A 93 13.12 -10.13 -5.47
C PHE A 93 12.32 -9.75 -6.72
N VAL A 94 11.12 -10.27 -6.92
CA VAL A 94 10.24 -9.87 -8.03
C VAL A 94 9.84 -8.40 -7.89
N TYR A 95 9.55 -7.96 -6.66
CA TYR A 95 9.27 -6.55 -6.36
C TYR A 95 10.52 -5.69 -6.59
N THR A 96 11.70 -6.17 -6.18
CA THR A 96 12.98 -5.48 -6.47
C THR A 96 13.20 -5.31 -7.98
N PHE A 97 12.93 -6.36 -8.77
CA PHE A 97 13.09 -6.32 -10.21
C PHE A 97 12.09 -5.35 -10.87
N GLN A 98 10.81 -5.37 -10.47
CA GLN A 98 9.83 -4.40 -10.96
C GLN A 98 10.22 -2.96 -10.60
N ALA A 99 10.72 -2.74 -9.38
CA ALA A 99 11.21 -1.42 -8.96
C ALA A 99 12.34 -0.92 -9.88
N GLN A 100 13.35 -1.76 -10.11
CA GLN A 100 14.48 -1.43 -10.98
C GLN A 100 14.03 -1.10 -12.41
N LEU A 101 13.06 -1.82 -12.96
CA LEU A 101 12.53 -1.53 -14.29
C LEU A 101 11.88 -0.15 -14.38
N VAL A 102 11.18 0.29 -13.32
CA VAL A 102 10.58 1.63 -13.24
C VAL A 102 11.67 2.69 -13.06
N GLU A 103 12.69 2.42 -12.24
CA GLU A 103 13.81 3.33 -11.99
C GLU A 103 14.63 3.62 -13.25
N LEU A 104 14.68 2.70 -14.22
CA LEU A 104 15.30 2.94 -15.54
C LEU A 104 14.65 4.11 -16.31
N PHE A 105 13.42 4.49 -15.97
CA PHE A 105 12.70 5.64 -16.53
C PHE A 105 12.87 6.91 -15.67
N GLY A 106 13.79 6.89 -14.69
CA GLY A 106 14.06 8.00 -13.79
C GLY A 106 12.95 8.24 -12.76
N LYS A 107 12.14 7.22 -12.45
CA LYS A 107 11.02 7.29 -11.52
C LYS A 107 11.37 6.66 -10.19
N ARG A 108 10.83 7.22 -9.10
CA ARG A 108 11.00 6.64 -7.75
C ARG A 108 9.95 5.56 -7.54
N VAL A 109 10.28 4.55 -6.74
CA VAL A 109 9.36 3.45 -6.39
C VAL A 109 9.21 3.37 -4.89
N VAL A 110 7.96 3.18 -4.44
CA VAL A 110 7.61 3.07 -3.02
C VAL A 110 6.64 1.91 -2.82
N ILE A 111 6.62 1.33 -1.61
CA ILE A 111 5.51 0.47 -1.21
C ILE A 111 4.45 1.40 -0.61
N SER A 112 3.38 1.67 -1.34
CA SER A 112 2.31 2.59 -0.91
C SER A 112 1.33 1.92 0.04
N GLU A 113 1.21 0.59 -0.02
CA GLU A 113 0.29 -0.18 0.83
C GLU A 113 0.92 -1.52 1.21
N LEU A 114 1.68 -1.56 2.30
CA LEU A 114 2.15 -2.81 2.87
C LEU A 114 1.02 -3.44 3.70
N GLN A 115 0.60 -4.66 3.33
CA GLN A 115 -0.45 -5.37 4.04
C GLN A 115 -0.10 -5.54 5.51
N MET A 116 -0.86 -4.86 6.36
CA MET A 116 -0.80 -5.01 7.80
C MET A 116 -2.16 -5.27 8.45
N GLU A 117 -3.14 -5.68 7.66
CA GLU A 117 -4.48 -6.10 8.08
C GLU A 117 -4.90 -7.37 7.33
N PRO A 118 -5.96 -8.06 7.78
CA PRO A 118 -6.45 -9.21 7.06
C PRO A 118 -7.17 -8.78 5.79
N TRP A 119 -7.09 -9.60 4.75
CA TRP A 119 -8.11 -9.55 3.71
C TRP A 119 -9.39 -10.16 4.27
N LEU A 120 -10.44 -9.35 4.43
CA LEU A 120 -11.66 -9.80 5.09
C LEU A 120 -12.46 -10.77 4.20
N PRO A 121 -13.03 -11.85 4.76
CA PRO A 121 -13.92 -12.73 4.02
C PRO A 121 -15.31 -12.09 3.86
N PRO A 122 -16.14 -12.59 2.91
CA PRO A 122 -17.49 -12.07 2.69
C PRO A 122 -18.39 -12.11 3.93
N ASN A 123 -18.19 -13.09 4.81
CA ASN A 123 -18.95 -13.27 6.04
C ASN A 123 -18.31 -12.57 7.25
N ASN A 124 -17.43 -11.58 7.04
CA ASN A 124 -16.73 -10.92 8.16
C ASN A 124 -17.71 -10.29 9.18
N ASP A 125 -18.88 -9.83 8.73
CA ASP A 125 -19.94 -9.28 9.59
C ASP A 125 -20.51 -10.30 10.60
N GLU A 126 -20.37 -11.60 10.31
CA GLU A 126 -20.83 -12.69 11.17
C GLU A 126 -19.77 -13.14 12.18
N LEU A 127 -18.51 -12.78 11.95
CA LEU A 127 -17.39 -13.17 12.82
C LEU A 127 -17.43 -12.38 14.13
N SER A 128 -17.28 -13.10 15.24
CA SER A 128 -17.01 -12.52 16.55
C SER A 128 -15.69 -11.74 16.56
N ILE A 129 -15.50 -10.88 17.55
CA ILE A 129 -14.25 -10.13 17.67
C ILE A 129 -13.04 -11.06 17.85
N ASP A 130 -13.20 -12.18 18.57
CA ASP A 130 -12.13 -13.16 18.78
C ASP A 130 -11.74 -13.85 17.47
N GLU A 131 -12.72 -14.17 16.62
CA GLU A 131 -12.49 -14.73 15.29
C GLU A 131 -11.82 -13.71 14.36
N ARG A 132 -12.22 -12.44 14.43
CA ARG A 132 -11.58 -11.34 13.68
C ARG A 132 -10.13 -11.14 14.11
N ALA A 133 -9.85 -11.16 15.41
CA ALA A 133 -8.52 -10.90 15.97
C ALA A 133 -7.46 -11.88 15.48
N VAL A 134 -7.84 -13.12 15.15
CA VAL A 134 -6.91 -14.14 14.64
C VAL A 134 -6.72 -14.13 13.12
N LEU A 135 -7.49 -13.32 12.37
CA LEU A 135 -7.34 -13.22 10.91
C LEU A 135 -6.02 -12.56 10.49
N PHE A 136 -5.50 -11.66 11.34
CA PHE A 136 -4.19 -11.05 11.16
C PHE A 136 -3.53 -10.79 12.51
N THR A 137 -2.46 -11.53 12.78
CA THR A 137 -1.77 -11.50 14.07
C THR A 137 -0.46 -10.68 14.01
N PRO A 138 0.15 -10.33 15.16
CA PRO A 138 1.49 -9.75 15.20
C PRO A 138 2.55 -10.54 14.41
N GLU A 139 2.46 -11.87 14.38
CA GLU A 139 3.35 -12.71 13.57
C GLU A 139 3.18 -12.47 12.07
N ASN A 140 1.94 -12.20 11.62
CA ASN A 140 1.67 -11.82 10.24
C ASN A 140 2.29 -10.46 9.92
N MET A 141 2.11 -9.47 10.81
CA MET A 141 2.74 -8.15 10.71
C MET A 141 4.26 -8.26 10.54
N GLN A 142 4.92 -8.95 11.47
CA GLN A 142 6.38 -9.12 11.42
C GLN A 142 6.85 -9.88 10.18
N ARG A 143 6.09 -10.89 9.73
CA ARG A 143 6.39 -11.62 8.50
C ARG A 143 6.31 -10.70 7.28
N ASN A 144 5.34 -9.80 7.24
CA ASN A 144 5.16 -8.86 6.13
C ASN A 144 6.21 -7.75 6.17
N ALA A 145 6.55 -7.22 7.34
CA ALA A 145 7.66 -6.27 7.52
C ALA A 145 8.99 -6.85 7.01
N ARG A 146 9.37 -8.05 7.46
CA ARG A 146 10.59 -8.74 6.98
C ARG A 146 10.55 -9.06 5.49
N TYR A 147 9.37 -9.25 4.91
CA TYR A 147 9.24 -9.44 3.47
C TYR A 147 9.49 -8.13 2.73
N ALA A 148 8.92 -7.01 3.19
CA ALA A 148 9.12 -5.69 2.63
C ALA A 148 10.59 -5.26 2.70
N GLU A 149 11.29 -5.49 3.82
CA GLU A 149 12.74 -5.25 3.95
C GLU A 149 13.55 -5.96 2.85
N LYS A 150 13.18 -7.20 2.51
CA LYS A 150 13.87 -7.97 1.46
C LYS A 150 13.61 -7.46 0.05
N THR A 151 12.61 -6.61 -0.16
CA THR A 151 12.40 -5.95 -1.46
C THR A 151 13.45 -4.86 -1.73
N ARG A 152 14.08 -4.33 -0.67
CA ARG A 152 15.00 -3.19 -0.70
C ARG A 152 14.39 -1.87 -1.20
N ILE A 153 13.07 -1.78 -1.24
CA ILE A 153 12.36 -0.52 -1.47
C ILE A 153 12.38 0.27 -0.16
N SER A 154 12.91 1.48 -0.20
CA SER A 154 13.26 2.25 1.00
C SER A 154 12.08 2.94 1.68
N GLU A 155 11.08 3.34 0.91
CA GLU A 155 9.90 4.04 1.41
C GLU A 155 8.71 3.08 1.42
N VAL A 156 8.13 2.89 2.62
CA VAL A 156 7.09 1.90 2.88
C VAL A 156 6.01 2.53 3.76
N TYR A 157 4.79 2.58 3.25
CA TYR A 157 3.59 2.93 4.00
C TYR A 157 2.84 1.65 4.38
N VAL A 158 2.39 1.56 5.63
CA VAL A 158 1.59 0.44 6.11
C VAL A 158 0.11 0.70 5.85
N TRP A 159 -0.63 -0.36 5.58
CA TRP A 159 -2.08 -0.31 5.44
C TRP A 159 -2.75 -1.21 6.48
N GLY A 160 -3.62 -0.62 7.32
CA GLY A 160 -4.37 -1.36 8.34
C GLY A 160 -4.33 -0.83 9.77
N ILE A 161 -3.86 0.40 10.01
CA ILE A 161 -3.77 0.96 11.37
C ILE A 161 -5.17 1.05 12.01
N GLU A 162 -6.19 1.34 11.22
CA GLU A 162 -7.59 1.38 11.63
C GLU A 162 -8.07 0.02 12.15
N TRP A 163 -7.67 -1.06 11.50
CA TRP A 163 -7.95 -2.43 11.96
C TRP A 163 -7.31 -2.71 13.33
N TRP A 164 -6.05 -2.31 13.51
CA TRP A 164 -5.35 -2.48 14.78
C TRP A 164 -6.04 -1.73 15.91
N TYR A 165 -6.42 -0.49 15.64
CA TYR A 165 -7.11 0.36 16.61
C TYR A 165 -8.51 -0.17 16.94
N TYR A 166 -9.24 -0.66 15.94
CA TYR A 166 -10.53 -1.31 16.15
C TYR A 166 -10.43 -2.52 17.08
N LEU A 167 -9.44 -3.41 16.86
CA LEU A 167 -9.20 -4.55 17.75
C LEU A 167 -8.82 -4.10 19.17
N HIS A 168 -7.96 -3.07 19.29
CA HIS A 168 -7.58 -2.50 20.59
C HIS A 168 -8.79 -2.03 21.40
N LEU A 169 -9.73 -1.31 20.77
CA LEU A 169 -10.97 -0.87 21.41
C LEU A 169 -11.86 -2.03 21.87
N ASN A 170 -11.72 -3.20 21.26
CA ASN A 170 -12.46 -4.41 21.60
C ASN A 170 -11.62 -5.42 22.40
N GLN A 171 -10.70 -4.93 23.24
CA GLN A 171 -9.89 -5.73 24.18
C GLN A 171 -8.85 -6.66 23.53
N HIS A 172 -8.56 -6.50 22.24
CA HIS A 172 -7.51 -7.22 21.50
C HIS A 172 -6.37 -6.28 21.12
N SER A 173 -5.45 -6.03 22.06
CA SER A 173 -4.41 -5.00 21.90
C SER A 173 -3.10 -5.50 21.31
N ASP A 174 -2.96 -6.80 21.01
CA ASP A 174 -1.69 -7.41 20.60
C ASP A 174 -1.14 -6.77 19.32
N LEU A 175 -2.02 -6.57 18.33
CA LEU A 175 -1.65 -5.98 17.04
C LEU A 175 -1.32 -4.48 17.17
N TRP A 176 -2.06 -3.75 18.01
CA TRP A 176 -1.78 -2.35 18.33
C TRP A 176 -0.42 -2.17 19.03
N ASN A 177 -0.11 -3.06 19.98
CA ASN A 177 1.17 -3.05 20.68
C ASN A 177 2.33 -3.39 19.74
N ALA A 178 2.18 -4.40 18.89
CA ALA A 178 3.18 -4.73 17.87
C ALA A 178 3.39 -3.59 16.87
N GLY A 179 2.32 -2.86 16.50
CA GLY A 179 2.40 -1.68 15.65
C GLY A 179 3.22 -0.56 16.26
N LYS A 180 3.09 -0.30 17.57
CA LYS A 180 3.95 0.68 18.26
C LYS A 180 5.43 0.29 18.15
N ASP A 181 5.75 -0.97 18.39
CA ASP A 181 7.14 -1.45 18.32
C ASP A 181 7.73 -1.31 16.91
N LEU A 182 6.92 -1.48 15.87
CA LEU A 182 7.32 -1.29 14.47
C LEU A 182 7.81 0.14 14.17
N PHE A 183 7.18 1.15 14.80
CA PHE A 183 7.50 2.56 14.60
C PHE A 183 8.44 3.16 15.66
N ILE A 184 8.65 2.47 16.78
CA ILE A 184 9.48 2.94 17.91
C ILE A 184 10.98 2.62 17.72
N THR A 185 11.38 1.90 16.68
CA THR A 185 12.81 1.68 16.39
C THR A 185 13.57 3.02 16.33
N GLU A 186 14.49 3.22 17.28
CA GLU A 186 15.26 4.45 17.54
C GLU A 186 15.80 5.08 16.25
N GLY A 187 15.22 6.19 15.81
CA GLY A 187 15.63 6.81 14.54
C GLY A 187 15.00 8.15 14.16
N TYR A 188 14.25 8.81 15.04
CA TYR A 188 13.65 10.14 14.79
C TYR A 188 14.26 11.26 15.63
N GLU A 189 15.51 11.11 16.09
CA GLU A 189 16.21 12.17 16.84
C GLU A 189 17.31 12.91 16.06
N ASN A 190 17.62 12.59 14.80
CA ASN A 190 18.61 13.37 14.04
C ASN A 190 18.30 13.43 12.53
N ILE A 191 17.39 14.35 12.15
CA ILE A 191 17.41 15.05 10.86
C ILE A 191 17.15 16.53 11.14
#